data_AF-A0A949FRK8-F1
#
_entry.id   AF-A0A949FRK8-F1
#
_cell.length_a   1.000
_cell.length_b   1.000
_cell.length_c   1.000
_cell.angle_alpha   90.00
_cell.angle_beta   90.00
_cell.angle_gamma   90.00
#
_symmetry.space_group_name_H-M   'P 1'
#
loop_
_entity.id
_entity.type
_entity.pdbx_description
1 polymer ?
#
loop_
_entity_poly.entity_id
_entity_poly.type
_entity_poly.pdbx_seq_one_letter_code
_entity_poly.pdbx_strand_id
1 'polypeptide(L)'
;MRRESIGGIVHIYQKFNPTEFPSPTAEAPDLVSNAFEHALAYGKYRELSEEELANAIRLDPSQIAGFGPSIDWLRQMLEEKKRKILETYQVDGLDKKALQRFEKITRQVRPPTKFKSEFHRAVQTKQIYLFEQLWYRADGDSSDFASQVLHSMESLSDVYQIDELLEKYAFTGSEKVTISEAIELKKTLEQIDALLKQLEEAAKTAQIGLIDMEMLSQFAPEESLNQLEELREQINNYVREMAERQGLDRNEKGAYQLTPKAYKNFQSRLLQRIFANLKASRSGRHQGRIVGDGSVELPTTKLFEFGDSIANLDTTQSIIN
;
A
#
# COMPACT_ATOMS: atom_id res chain seq x y z
N MET A 1 43.64 -48.09 -14.58
CA MET A 1 42.30 -47.46 -14.74
C MET A 1 42.02 -46.62 -13.50
N ARG A 2 42.04 -45.29 -13.64
CA ARG A 2 41.69 -44.35 -12.56
C ARG A 2 40.17 -44.17 -12.54
N ARG A 3 39.54 -44.31 -11.37
CA ARG A 3 38.11 -44.03 -11.16
C ARG A 3 37.92 -42.51 -11.08
N GLU A 4 37.01 -41.98 -11.90
CA GLU A 4 36.55 -40.60 -11.83
C GLU A 4 35.79 -40.37 -10.52
N SER A 5 36.21 -39.35 -9.76
CA SER A 5 35.46 -38.85 -8.62
C SER A 5 34.36 -37.93 -9.14
N ILE A 6 33.10 -38.35 -9.01
CA ILE A 6 31.94 -37.52 -9.31
C ILE A 6 31.96 -36.34 -8.33
N GLY A 7 32.23 -35.15 -8.84
CA GLY A 7 32.20 -33.91 -8.08
C GLY A 7 30.77 -33.58 -7.68
N GLY A 8 30.45 -33.75 -6.39
CA GLY A 8 29.23 -33.21 -5.82
C GLY A 8 29.31 -31.68 -5.82
N ILE A 9 28.44 -31.04 -6.59
CA ILE A 9 28.22 -29.60 -6.49
C ILE A 9 27.52 -29.38 -5.14
N VAL A 10 28.29 -29.04 -4.11
CA VAL A 10 27.74 -28.53 -2.86
C VAL A 10 27.33 -27.09 -3.13
N HIS A 11 26.06 -26.88 -3.47
CA HIS A 11 25.47 -25.56 -3.40
C HIS A 11 25.43 -25.15 -1.94
N ILE A 12 26.46 -24.41 -1.51
CA ILE A 12 26.47 -23.76 -0.21
C ILE A 12 25.44 -22.64 -0.30
N TYR A 13 24.23 -22.87 0.18
CA TYR A 13 23.25 -21.82 0.44
C TYR A 13 23.80 -20.93 1.56
N GLN A 14 24.67 -19.98 1.20
CA GLN A 14 25.37 -19.11 2.14
C GLN A 14 24.87 -17.65 2.11
N LYS A 15 23.59 -17.46 1.76
CA LYS A 15 22.93 -16.14 1.84
C LYS A 15 21.56 -16.25 2.51
N PHE A 16 21.49 -16.90 3.67
CA PHE A 16 20.36 -16.72 4.56
C PHE A 16 20.68 -15.53 5.46
N ASN A 17 20.11 -14.36 5.15
CA ASN A 17 20.13 -13.20 6.03
C ASN A 17 18.86 -13.23 6.90
N PRO A 18 18.92 -13.68 8.17
CA PRO A 18 17.73 -13.86 9.01
C PRO A 18 16.97 -12.57 9.31
N THR A 19 17.56 -11.40 9.03
CA THR A 19 16.89 -10.09 9.14
C THR A 19 16.08 -9.70 7.89
N GLU A 20 16.27 -10.37 6.76
CA GLU A 20 15.52 -10.11 5.50
C GLU A 20 14.34 -11.06 5.30
N PHE A 21 14.21 -12.12 6.10
CA PHE A 21 13.17 -13.13 5.93
C PHE A 21 12.19 -13.16 7.11
N PRO A 22 10.87 -13.27 6.85
CA PRO A 22 9.94 -13.61 7.91
C PRO A 22 10.31 -14.99 8.46
N SER A 23 9.91 -15.26 9.70
CA SER A 23 10.17 -16.56 10.35
C SER A 23 9.90 -17.71 9.37
N PRO A 24 10.77 -18.72 9.24
CA PRO A 24 10.57 -19.86 8.34
C PRO A 24 9.29 -20.67 8.61
N THR A 25 8.57 -20.35 9.70
CA THR A 25 7.26 -20.90 10.05
C THR A 25 6.06 -20.02 9.65
N ALA A 26 6.27 -18.81 9.14
CA ALA A 26 5.18 -17.96 8.63
C ALA A 26 4.62 -18.54 7.32
N GLU A 27 3.31 -18.65 7.20
CA GLU A 27 2.67 -19.08 5.95
C GLU A 27 2.95 -18.06 4.85
N ALA A 28 3.53 -18.52 3.74
CA ALA A 28 3.83 -17.65 2.62
C ALA A 28 2.53 -17.08 2.01
N PRO A 29 2.47 -15.77 1.71
CA PRO A 29 1.26 -15.15 1.20
C PRO A 29 0.83 -15.79 -0.12
N ASP A 30 -0.48 -15.89 -0.33
CA ASP A 30 -1.03 -16.47 -1.55
C ASP A 30 -1.22 -15.40 -2.62
N LEU A 31 -0.23 -15.30 -3.50
CA LEU A 31 -0.17 -14.28 -4.55
C LEU A 31 -0.75 -14.75 -5.89
N VAL A 32 -1.03 -16.04 -6.03
CA VAL A 32 -1.33 -16.67 -7.32
C VAL A 32 -2.74 -17.23 -7.38
N SER A 33 -3.35 -17.67 -6.28
CA SER A 33 -4.68 -18.30 -6.34
C SER A 33 -5.76 -17.39 -6.88
N ASN A 34 -5.82 -16.11 -6.49
CA ASN A 34 -6.81 -15.17 -7.03
C ASN A 34 -6.67 -14.99 -8.55
N ALA A 35 -5.43 -14.91 -9.05
CA ALA A 35 -5.16 -14.80 -10.48
C ALA A 35 -5.61 -16.07 -11.23
N PHE A 36 -5.41 -17.25 -10.64
CA PHE A 36 -5.85 -18.52 -11.20
C PHE A 36 -7.37 -18.72 -11.13
N GLU A 37 -8.03 -18.35 -10.03
CA GLU A 37 -9.49 -18.42 -9.90
C GLU A 37 -10.17 -17.52 -10.94
N HIS A 38 -9.65 -16.29 -11.15
CA HIS A 38 -10.10 -15.41 -12.21
C HIS A 38 -9.87 -16.02 -13.61
N ALA A 39 -8.69 -16.61 -13.85
CA ALA A 39 -8.40 -17.26 -15.13
C ALA A 39 -9.33 -18.45 -15.41
N LEU A 40 -9.69 -19.23 -14.37
CA LEU A 40 -10.65 -20.33 -14.48
C LEU A 40 -12.08 -19.83 -14.73
N ALA A 41 -12.47 -18.72 -14.11
CA ALA A 41 -13.80 -18.13 -14.27
C ALA A 41 -14.00 -17.46 -15.64
N TYR A 42 -12.98 -16.78 -16.17
CA TYR A 42 -13.10 -15.90 -17.35
C TYR A 42 -12.22 -16.31 -18.54
N GLY A 43 -11.40 -17.36 -18.42
CA GLY A 43 -10.55 -17.88 -19.49
C GLY A 43 -9.36 -16.99 -19.86
N LYS A 44 -9.00 -15.99 -19.04
CA LYS A 44 -7.91 -15.05 -19.29
C LYS A 44 -6.97 -14.94 -18.08
N TYR A 45 -5.67 -15.12 -18.32
CA TYR A 45 -4.63 -14.79 -17.35
C TYR A 45 -4.45 -13.28 -17.30
N ARG A 46 -4.65 -12.71 -16.11
CA ARG A 46 -4.38 -11.30 -15.84
C ARG A 46 -2.95 -11.17 -15.33
N GLU A 47 -2.17 -10.32 -15.96
CA GLU A 47 -0.88 -9.88 -15.43
C GLU A 47 -1.10 -8.93 -14.26
N LEU A 48 -0.25 -8.99 -13.23
CA LEU A 48 -0.30 -8.09 -12.08
C LEU A 48 0.69 -6.94 -12.29
N SER A 49 0.27 -5.70 -12.05
CA SER A 49 1.22 -4.58 -11.97
C SER A 49 2.07 -4.67 -10.70
N GLU A 50 3.18 -3.92 -10.65
CA GLU A 50 4.04 -3.86 -9.46
C GLU A 50 3.28 -3.30 -8.25
N GLU A 51 2.42 -2.30 -8.46
CA GLU A 51 1.54 -1.74 -7.42
C GLU A 51 0.46 -2.73 -6.98
N GLU A 52 -0.17 -3.46 -7.92
CA GLU A 52 -1.17 -4.48 -7.59
C GLU A 52 -0.56 -5.63 -6.79
N LEU A 53 0.67 -6.04 -7.14
CA LEU A 53 1.41 -7.05 -6.41
C LEU A 53 1.79 -6.56 -5.00
N ALA A 54 2.30 -5.34 -4.87
CA ALA A 54 2.63 -4.74 -3.58
C ALA A 54 1.40 -4.60 -2.67
N ASN A 55 0.24 -4.27 -3.23
CA ASN A 55 -1.04 -4.24 -2.50
C ASN A 55 -1.53 -5.65 -2.11
N ALA A 56 -1.28 -6.66 -2.93
CA ALA A 56 -1.66 -8.05 -2.64
C ALA A 56 -0.78 -8.67 -1.54
N ILE A 57 0.49 -8.25 -1.45
CA ILE A 57 1.40 -8.68 -0.40
C ILE A 57 1.13 -7.84 0.85
N ARG A 58 0.45 -8.41 1.84
CA ARG A 58 0.35 -7.81 3.17
C ARG A 58 1.72 -7.91 3.86
N LEU A 59 2.49 -6.84 3.74
CA LEU A 59 3.73 -6.66 4.48
C LEU A 59 3.40 -6.22 5.90
N ASP A 60 4.07 -6.83 6.88
CA ASP A 60 4.03 -6.36 8.26
C ASP A 60 5.18 -5.36 8.44
N PRO A 61 4.90 -4.08 8.79
CA PRO A 61 5.91 -3.06 9.06
C PRO A 61 7.04 -3.51 10.00
N SER A 62 6.74 -4.40 10.96
CA SER A 62 7.72 -4.92 11.92
C SER A 62 8.78 -5.84 11.29
N GLN A 63 8.52 -6.37 10.09
CA GLN A 63 9.47 -7.22 9.36
C GLN A 63 10.49 -6.41 8.57
N ILE A 64 10.28 -5.10 8.43
CA ILE A 64 11.15 -4.22 7.65
C ILE A 64 12.09 -3.49 8.61
N ALA A 65 13.38 -3.79 8.52
CA ALA A 65 14.40 -3.21 9.38
C ALA A 65 14.42 -1.67 9.26
N GLY A 66 14.36 -0.96 10.39
CA GLY A 66 14.43 0.51 10.40
C GLY A 66 13.18 1.24 9.91
N PHE A 67 12.12 0.52 9.49
CA PHE A 67 10.90 1.12 8.95
C PHE A 67 10.12 1.94 9.97
N GLY A 68 9.77 1.35 11.12
CA GLY A 68 9.09 2.07 12.20
C GLY A 68 9.85 3.34 12.63
N PRO A 69 11.14 3.21 13.04
CA PRO A 69 11.92 4.36 13.48
C PRO A 69 12.07 5.49 12.45
N SER A 70 12.21 5.17 11.15
CA SER A 70 12.35 6.19 10.10
C SER A 70 11.04 6.95 9.87
N ILE A 71 9.91 6.25 9.80
CA ILE A 71 8.58 6.85 9.65
C ILE A 71 8.22 7.66 10.90
N ASP A 72 8.47 7.14 12.10
CA ASP A 72 8.20 7.83 13.35
C ASP A 72 9.04 9.10 13.49
N TRP A 73 10.30 9.07 13.06
CA TRP A 73 11.16 10.25 13.04
C TRP A 73 10.64 11.33 12.08
N LEU A 74 10.21 10.95 10.86
CA LEU A 74 9.61 11.88 9.90
C LEU A 74 8.33 12.51 10.47
N ARG A 75 7.49 11.71 11.11
CA ARG A 75 6.27 12.20 11.77
C ARG A 75 6.60 13.19 12.88
N GLN A 76 7.52 12.86 13.77
CA GLN A 76 7.95 13.76 14.85
C GLN A 76 8.50 15.08 14.32
N MET A 77 9.28 15.04 13.24
CA MET A 77 9.80 16.25 12.63
C MET A 77 8.69 17.14 12.06
N LEU A 78 7.72 16.55 11.36
CA LEU A 78 6.58 17.27 10.81
C LEU A 78 5.68 17.84 11.90
N GLU A 79 5.41 17.06 12.97
CA GLU A 79 4.68 17.52 14.16
C GLU A 79 5.41 18.68 14.86
N GLU A 80 6.73 18.61 14.99
CA GLU A 80 7.56 19.67 15.56
C GLU A 80 7.51 20.94 14.71
N LYS A 81 7.58 20.81 13.38
CA LYS A 81 7.43 21.95 12.46
C LYS A 81 6.05 22.58 12.57
N LYS A 82 4.99 21.77 12.58
CA LYS A 82 3.61 22.23 12.78
C LYS A 82 3.50 22.99 14.10
N ARG A 83 4.02 22.43 15.19
CA ARG A 83 4.01 23.08 16.52
C ARG A 83 4.71 24.44 16.48
N LYS A 84 5.91 24.51 15.91
CA LYS A 84 6.66 25.77 15.77
C LYS A 84 5.89 26.84 15.01
N ILE A 85 5.21 26.48 13.91
CA ILE A 85 4.36 27.43 13.16
C ILE A 85 3.26 27.99 14.07
N LEU A 86 2.54 27.12 14.79
CA LEU A 86 1.44 27.52 15.66
C LEU A 86 1.90 28.35 16.88
N GLU A 87 3.11 28.11 17.38
CA GLU A 87 3.73 28.84 18.48
C GLU A 87 4.40 30.16 18.07
N THR A 88 4.70 30.35 16.79
CA THR A 88 5.39 31.55 16.30
C THR A 88 4.39 32.63 15.91
N TYR A 89 3.37 32.26 15.13
CA TYR A 89 2.47 33.22 14.49
C TYR A 89 1.20 33.50 15.28
N GLN A 90 0.71 34.73 15.15
CA GLN A 90 -0.54 35.22 15.72
C GLN A 90 -1.53 35.57 14.59
N VAL A 91 -2.70 34.96 14.64
CA VAL A 91 -3.80 35.13 13.66
C VAL A 91 -5.04 35.84 14.23
N ASP A 92 -4.97 36.31 15.47
CA ASP A 92 -6.11 36.95 16.14
C ASP A 92 -6.60 38.19 15.39
N GLY A 93 -7.92 38.27 15.19
CA GLY A 93 -8.57 39.40 14.54
C GLY A 93 -8.37 39.47 13.03
N LEU A 94 -7.77 38.45 12.40
CA LEU A 94 -7.67 38.35 10.95
C LEU A 94 -9.04 38.16 10.28
N ASP A 95 -9.94 37.43 10.92
CA ASP A 95 -11.35 37.26 10.54
C ASP A 95 -12.02 38.61 10.26
N LYS A 96 -11.91 39.54 11.22
CA LYS A 96 -12.47 40.89 11.12
C LYS A 96 -11.81 41.70 10.03
N LYS A 97 -10.48 41.60 9.90
CA LYS A 97 -9.73 42.32 8.85
C LYS A 97 -10.09 41.83 7.45
N ALA A 98 -10.22 40.51 7.26
CA ALA A 98 -10.63 39.91 6.00
C ALA A 98 -12.05 40.35 5.63
N LEU A 99 -12.98 40.30 6.60
CA LEU A 99 -14.35 40.76 6.37
C LEU A 99 -14.41 42.25 6.02
N GLN A 100 -13.67 43.09 6.72
CA GLN A 100 -13.58 44.54 6.41
C GLN A 100 -13.01 44.79 5.02
N ARG A 101 -12.01 44.01 4.58
CA ARG A 101 -11.46 44.08 3.23
C ARG A 101 -12.51 43.72 2.18
N PHE A 102 -13.22 42.62 2.36
CA PHE A 102 -14.33 42.21 1.49
C PHE A 102 -15.42 43.28 1.39
N GLU A 103 -15.86 43.82 2.53
CA GLU A 103 -16.85 44.91 2.55
C GLU A 103 -16.37 46.17 1.84
N LYS A 104 -15.09 46.52 1.99
CA LYS A 104 -14.50 47.68 1.32
C LYS A 104 -14.46 47.50 -0.19
N ILE A 105 -14.04 46.32 -0.67
CA ILE A 105 -13.98 45.99 -2.10
C ILE A 105 -15.38 46.05 -2.70
N THR A 106 -16.34 45.34 -2.11
CA THR A 106 -17.72 45.24 -2.63
C THR A 106 -18.46 46.58 -2.64
N ARG A 107 -18.17 47.49 -1.69
CA ARG A 107 -18.72 48.87 -1.69
C ARG A 107 -18.22 49.73 -2.84
N GLN A 108 -17.03 49.46 -3.38
CA GLN A 108 -16.45 50.23 -4.48
C GLN A 108 -16.95 49.76 -5.86
N VAL A 109 -17.48 48.54 -5.94
CA VAL A 109 -18.04 47.96 -7.17
C VAL A 109 -19.30 48.72 -7.59
N ARG A 110 -19.37 49.07 -8.88
CA ARG A 110 -20.54 49.73 -9.48
C ARG A 110 -21.22 48.76 -10.47
N PRO A 111 -22.16 47.91 -10.02
CA PRO A 111 -22.77 46.92 -10.89
C PRO A 111 -23.68 47.57 -11.94
N PRO A 112 -23.66 47.10 -13.21
CA PRO A 112 -24.64 47.47 -14.22
C PRO A 112 -26.08 47.18 -13.75
N THR A 113 -27.07 47.91 -14.28
CA THR A 113 -28.48 47.79 -13.86
C THR A 113 -29.02 46.35 -13.95
N LYS A 114 -28.63 45.62 -15.00
CA LYS A 114 -28.98 44.20 -15.22
C LYS A 114 -28.51 43.28 -14.08
N PHE A 115 -27.34 43.57 -13.49
CA PHE A 115 -26.67 42.70 -12.52
C PHE A 115 -26.75 43.23 -11.09
N LYS A 116 -27.37 44.39 -10.87
CA LYS A 116 -27.38 45.07 -9.57
C LYS A 116 -28.00 44.21 -8.47
N SER A 117 -29.19 43.64 -8.70
CA SER A 117 -29.88 42.83 -7.69
C SER A 117 -29.10 41.54 -7.35
N GLU A 118 -28.57 40.87 -8.36
CA GLU A 118 -27.78 39.64 -8.21
C GLU A 118 -26.49 39.90 -7.44
N PHE A 119 -25.77 40.98 -7.76
CA PHE A 119 -24.56 41.39 -7.02
C PHE A 119 -24.86 41.68 -5.55
N HIS A 120 -25.90 42.48 -5.26
CA HIS A 120 -26.24 42.79 -3.87
C HIS A 120 -26.65 41.55 -3.09
N ARG A 121 -27.40 40.62 -3.73
CA ARG A 121 -27.74 39.33 -3.15
C ARG A 121 -26.48 38.53 -2.83
N ALA A 122 -25.53 38.41 -3.77
CA ALA A 122 -24.28 37.69 -3.57
C ALA A 122 -23.45 38.25 -2.41
N VAL A 123 -23.35 39.59 -2.30
CA VAL A 123 -22.66 40.27 -1.19
C VAL A 123 -23.35 40.01 0.15
N GLN A 124 -24.68 40.06 0.21
CA GLN A 124 -25.45 39.85 1.43
C GLN A 124 -25.40 38.41 1.93
N THR A 125 -25.56 37.45 1.03
CA THR A 125 -25.52 36.02 1.39
C THR A 125 -24.11 35.50 1.55
N LYS A 126 -23.09 36.25 1.08
CA LYS A 126 -21.67 35.88 1.11
C LYS A 126 -21.40 34.51 0.47
N GLN A 127 -22.09 34.18 -0.62
CA GLN A 127 -21.96 32.86 -1.26
C GLN A 127 -21.05 32.93 -2.49
N ILE A 128 -19.95 32.18 -2.48
CA ILE A 128 -19.00 32.09 -3.61
C ILE A 128 -19.72 31.70 -4.91
N TYR A 129 -20.58 30.67 -4.83
CA TYR A 129 -21.37 30.20 -5.97
C TYR A 129 -22.18 31.30 -6.69
N LEU A 130 -22.73 32.27 -5.94
CA LEU A 130 -23.48 33.37 -6.55
C LEU A 130 -22.56 34.37 -7.27
N PHE A 131 -21.33 34.57 -6.77
CA PHE A 131 -20.32 35.35 -7.48
C PHE A 131 -19.85 34.65 -8.75
N GLU A 132 -19.66 33.32 -8.73
CA GLU A 132 -19.28 32.54 -9.92
C GLU A 132 -20.35 32.65 -11.01
N GLN A 133 -21.62 32.40 -10.67
CA GLN A 133 -22.73 32.54 -11.61
C GLN A 133 -22.81 33.95 -12.21
N LEU A 134 -22.59 34.97 -11.37
CA LEU A 134 -22.59 36.36 -11.81
C LEU A 134 -21.42 36.67 -12.74
N TRP A 135 -20.23 36.15 -12.43
CA TRP A 135 -19.03 36.30 -13.24
C TRP A 135 -19.22 35.70 -14.64
N TYR A 136 -19.68 34.44 -14.73
CA TYR A 136 -19.95 33.78 -16.02
C TYR A 136 -20.94 34.54 -16.90
N ARG A 137 -21.95 35.19 -16.31
CA ARG A 137 -22.93 35.99 -17.06
C ARG A 137 -22.41 37.37 -17.44
N ALA A 138 -21.51 37.94 -16.63
CA ALA A 138 -20.94 39.26 -16.85
C ALA A 138 -19.76 39.23 -17.83
N ASP A 139 -19.03 38.12 -17.94
CA ASP A 139 -17.80 37.99 -18.75
C ASP A 139 -18.02 38.36 -20.23
N GLY A 140 -19.17 37.99 -20.80
CA GLY A 140 -19.54 38.32 -22.18
C GLY A 140 -20.06 39.75 -22.40
N ASP A 141 -20.71 40.36 -21.40
CA ASP A 141 -21.43 41.63 -21.54
C ASP A 141 -20.64 42.84 -20.96
N SER A 142 -19.75 42.62 -20.00
CA SER A 142 -19.10 43.68 -19.21
C SER A 142 -17.80 43.20 -18.54
N SER A 143 -16.71 43.17 -19.30
CA SER A 143 -15.38 42.71 -18.86
C SER A 143 -14.86 43.43 -17.59
N ASP A 144 -15.08 44.74 -17.47
CA ASP A 144 -14.68 45.51 -16.27
C ASP A 144 -15.46 45.09 -15.01
N PHE A 145 -16.77 44.81 -15.16
CA PHE A 145 -17.61 44.36 -14.05
C PHE A 145 -17.29 42.91 -13.68
N ALA A 146 -17.06 42.04 -14.66
CA ALA A 146 -16.61 40.67 -14.42
C ALA A 146 -15.31 40.65 -13.62
N SER A 147 -14.34 41.50 -13.97
CA SER A 147 -13.11 41.66 -13.19
C SER A 147 -13.40 42.08 -11.74
N GLN A 148 -14.28 43.06 -11.51
CA GLN A 148 -14.67 43.49 -10.16
C GLN A 148 -15.39 42.39 -9.35
N VAL A 149 -16.20 41.57 -10.01
CA VAL A 149 -16.86 40.40 -9.41
C VAL A 149 -15.81 39.36 -9.00
N LEU A 150 -14.81 39.09 -9.83
CA LEU A 150 -13.70 38.19 -9.52
C LEU A 150 -12.92 38.66 -8.28
N HIS A 151 -12.52 39.94 -8.23
CA HIS A 151 -11.82 40.49 -7.06
C HIS A 151 -12.66 40.42 -5.77
N SER A 152 -13.98 40.63 -5.89
CA SER A 152 -14.90 40.48 -4.76
C SER A 152 -14.97 39.02 -4.29
N MET A 153 -15.04 38.08 -5.23
CA MET A 153 -15.05 36.64 -4.98
C MET A 153 -13.75 36.17 -4.32
N GLU A 154 -12.59 36.61 -4.81
CA GLU A 154 -11.28 36.34 -4.19
C GLU A 154 -11.23 36.84 -2.75
N SER A 155 -11.67 38.07 -2.49
CA SER A 155 -11.69 38.60 -1.11
C SER A 155 -12.69 37.89 -0.19
N LEU A 156 -13.74 37.30 -0.74
CA LEU A 156 -14.66 36.44 0.01
C LEU A 156 -14.02 35.07 0.30
N SER A 157 -13.30 34.51 -0.67
CA SER A 157 -12.51 33.30 -0.50
C SER A 157 -11.47 33.48 0.62
N ASP A 158 -10.79 34.64 0.68
CA ASP A 158 -9.85 34.96 1.76
C ASP A 158 -10.51 34.89 3.15
N VAL A 159 -11.76 35.38 3.28
CA VAL A 159 -12.53 35.31 4.54
C VAL A 159 -12.74 33.85 4.94
N TYR A 160 -13.25 33.03 4.03
CA TYR A 160 -13.50 31.62 4.30
C TYR A 160 -12.23 30.84 4.64
N GLN A 161 -11.12 31.14 3.97
CA GLN A 161 -9.85 30.47 4.25
C GLN A 161 -9.33 30.82 5.65
N ILE A 162 -9.49 32.07 6.08
CA ILE A 162 -9.12 32.48 7.44
C ILE A 162 -10.05 31.86 8.49
N ASP A 163 -11.35 31.83 8.24
CA ASP A 163 -12.31 31.22 9.16
C ASP A 163 -11.96 29.73 9.38
N GLU A 164 -11.70 28.99 8.28
CA GLU A 164 -11.29 27.59 8.36
C GLU A 164 -9.94 27.39 9.07
N LEU A 165 -8.98 28.31 8.87
CA LEU A 165 -7.70 28.29 9.56
C LEU A 165 -7.88 28.43 11.09
N LEU A 166 -8.72 29.36 11.52
CA LEU A 166 -9.01 29.62 12.93
C LEU A 166 -9.82 28.50 13.58
N GLU A 167 -10.69 27.83 12.82
CA GLU A 167 -11.46 26.68 13.31
C GLU A 167 -10.60 25.43 13.50
N LYS A 168 -9.70 25.14 12.55
CA LYS A 168 -8.87 23.92 12.57
C LYS A 168 -7.65 24.03 13.48
N TYR A 169 -7.06 25.22 13.62
CA TYR A 169 -5.75 25.38 14.25
C TYR A 169 -5.77 26.42 15.38
N ALA A 170 -5.23 26.02 16.53
CA ALA A 170 -5.03 26.91 17.66
C ALA A 170 -3.63 27.53 17.60
N PHE A 171 -3.56 28.82 17.26
CA PHE A 171 -2.32 29.60 17.29
C PHE A 171 -2.11 30.19 18.68
N THR A 172 -0.86 30.18 19.14
CA THR A 172 -0.45 30.70 20.45
C THR A 172 0.69 31.70 20.36
N GLY A 173 1.17 31.97 19.14
CA GLY A 173 2.28 32.86 18.90
C GLY A 173 1.96 34.34 18.99
N SER A 174 2.99 35.15 18.76
CA SER A 174 2.95 36.61 18.89
C SER A 174 3.29 37.36 17.61
N GLU A 175 3.84 36.68 16.60
CA GLU A 175 4.22 37.31 15.34
C GLU A 175 2.99 37.57 14.47
N LYS A 176 2.64 38.84 14.27
CA LYS A 176 1.46 39.23 13.49
C LYS A 176 1.69 38.95 12.01
N VAL A 177 0.74 38.25 11.41
CA VAL A 177 0.75 37.97 9.97
C VAL A 177 -0.32 38.77 9.22
N THR A 178 -0.12 38.92 7.91
CA THR A 178 -1.09 39.46 6.97
C THR A 178 -2.09 38.38 6.54
N ILE A 179 -3.17 38.78 5.84
CA ILE A 179 -4.18 37.85 5.29
C ILE A 179 -3.51 36.85 4.34
N SER A 180 -2.67 37.34 3.43
CA SER A 180 -1.98 36.51 2.44
C SER A 180 -0.99 35.54 3.11
N GLU A 181 -0.21 36.01 4.07
CA GLU A 181 0.69 35.14 4.84
C GLU A 181 -0.07 34.07 5.62
N ALA A 182 -1.21 34.42 6.24
CA ALA A 182 -2.03 33.45 6.96
C ALA A 182 -2.60 32.36 6.04
N ILE A 183 -2.98 32.71 4.81
CA ILE A 183 -3.42 31.76 3.79
C ILE A 183 -2.28 30.80 3.39
N GLU A 184 -1.06 31.31 3.19
CA GLU A 184 0.10 30.46 2.90
C GLU A 184 0.47 29.56 4.09
N LEU A 185 0.37 30.07 5.32
CA LEU A 185 0.55 29.26 6.54
C LEU A 185 -0.50 28.16 6.63
N LYS A 186 -1.78 28.46 6.34
CA LYS A 186 -2.84 27.45 6.26
C LYS A 186 -2.46 26.34 5.28
N LYS A 187 -2.08 26.71 4.06
CA LYS A 187 -1.68 25.75 3.02
C LYS A 187 -0.52 24.87 3.49
N THR A 188 0.47 25.47 4.13
CA THR A 188 1.62 24.76 4.69
C THR A 188 1.19 23.77 5.78
N LEU A 189 0.28 24.17 6.69
CA LEU A 189 -0.26 23.31 7.74
C LEU A 189 -1.09 22.14 7.17
N GLU A 190 -1.90 22.40 6.14
CA GLU A 190 -2.70 21.36 5.48
C GLU A 190 -1.82 20.35 4.73
N GLN A 191 -0.73 20.79 4.10
CA GLN A 191 0.28 19.91 3.50
C GLN A 191 0.95 19.02 4.56
N ILE A 192 1.33 19.60 5.70
CA ILE A 192 1.90 18.83 6.82
C ILE A 192 0.89 17.79 7.33
N ASP A 193 -0.38 18.15 7.49
CA ASP A 193 -1.41 17.23 7.97
C ASP A 193 -1.69 16.09 6.97
N ALA A 194 -1.67 16.39 5.67
CA ALA A 194 -1.78 15.39 4.62
C ALA A 194 -0.60 14.39 4.67
N LEU A 195 0.63 14.90 4.79
CA LEU A 195 1.82 14.07 4.93
C LEU A 195 1.81 13.23 6.20
N LEU A 196 1.40 13.79 7.34
CA LEU A 196 1.28 13.05 8.60
C LEU A 196 0.30 11.89 8.47
N LYS A 197 -0.83 12.10 7.78
CA LYS A 197 -1.80 11.03 7.50
C LYS A 197 -1.23 9.96 6.58
N GLN A 198 -0.51 10.33 5.52
CA GLN A 198 0.16 9.39 4.63
C GLN A 198 1.21 8.56 5.36
N LEU A 199 2.02 9.20 6.22
CA LEU A 199 3.01 8.51 7.04
C LEU A 199 2.35 7.57 8.06
N GLU A 200 1.22 7.95 8.66
CA GLU A 200 0.46 7.07 9.55
C GLU A 200 -0.10 5.86 8.81
N GLU A 201 -0.60 6.05 7.58
CA GLU A 201 -1.09 4.96 6.75
C GLU A 201 0.05 4.04 6.32
N ALA A 202 1.17 4.59 5.84
CA ALA A 202 2.37 3.85 5.50
C ALA A 202 2.91 3.07 6.71
N ALA A 203 2.90 3.67 7.90
CA ALA A 203 3.30 2.99 9.14
C ALA A 203 2.44 1.75 9.44
N LYS A 204 1.16 1.74 9.05
CA LYS A 204 0.22 0.63 9.27
C LYS A 204 0.27 -0.42 8.17
N THR A 205 0.45 -0.01 6.91
CA THR A 205 0.33 -0.87 5.74
C THR A 205 1.66 -1.27 5.12
N ALA A 206 2.77 -0.67 5.58
CA ALA A 206 4.09 -0.75 4.97
C ALA A 206 4.14 -0.25 3.51
N GLN A 207 3.17 0.58 3.10
CA GLN A 207 3.08 1.11 1.73
C GLN A 207 3.72 2.50 1.62
N ILE A 208 5.03 2.53 1.41
CA ILE A 208 5.78 3.80 1.19
C ILE A 208 5.27 4.55 -0.04
N GLY A 209 4.78 3.84 -1.07
CA GLY A 209 4.29 4.45 -2.31
C GLY A 209 3.09 5.38 -2.15
N LEU A 210 2.40 5.39 -0.99
CA LEU A 210 1.32 6.33 -0.69
C LEU A 210 1.82 7.72 -0.29
N ILE A 211 3.11 7.86 0.02
CA ILE A 211 3.71 9.09 0.51
C ILE A 211 4.05 9.99 -0.69
N ASP A 212 3.59 11.23 -0.64
CA ASP A 212 3.96 12.25 -1.63
C ASP A 212 5.40 12.74 -1.37
N MET A 213 6.34 12.20 -2.15
CA MET A 213 7.76 12.50 -2.03
C MET A 213 8.09 13.95 -2.40
N GLU A 214 7.37 14.52 -3.37
CA GLU A 214 7.59 15.90 -3.80
C GLU A 214 7.18 16.86 -2.69
N MET A 215 6.04 16.61 -2.04
CA MET A 215 5.59 17.40 -0.90
C MET A 215 6.49 17.19 0.32
N LEU A 216 6.89 15.95 0.61
CA LEU A 216 7.78 15.64 1.74
C LEU A 216 9.14 16.35 1.61
N SER A 217 9.66 16.48 0.39
CA SER A 217 10.95 17.13 0.12
C SER A 217 11.00 18.61 0.51
N GLN A 218 9.85 19.28 0.60
CA GLN A 218 9.75 20.67 1.03
C GLN A 218 10.00 20.83 2.54
N PHE A 219 9.80 19.77 3.31
CA PHE A 219 9.84 19.81 4.77
C PHE A 219 10.97 18.98 5.35
N ALA A 220 11.25 17.82 4.76
CA ALA A 220 12.27 16.88 5.23
C ALA A 220 13.64 17.15 4.59
N PRO A 221 14.74 16.90 5.30
CA PRO A 221 16.08 17.01 4.74
C PRO A 221 16.36 15.86 3.76
N GLU A 222 17.26 16.10 2.80
CA GLU A 222 17.62 15.14 1.75
C GLU A 222 18.06 13.78 2.30
N GLU A 223 18.79 13.76 3.41
CA GLU A 223 19.24 12.53 4.07
C GLU A 223 18.09 11.57 4.39
N SER A 224 16.96 12.12 4.85
CA SER A 224 15.79 11.32 5.23
C SER A 224 14.98 10.85 4.04
N LEU A 225 14.97 11.64 2.97
CA LEU A 225 14.40 11.23 1.69
C LEU A 225 15.19 10.05 1.12
N ASN A 226 16.53 10.11 1.18
CA ASN A 226 17.40 9.04 0.74
C ASN A 226 17.17 7.76 1.55
N GLN A 227 17.06 7.85 2.88
CA GLN A 227 16.74 6.69 3.73
C GLN A 227 15.38 6.07 3.40
N LEU A 228 14.37 6.90 3.13
CA LEU A 228 13.04 6.42 2.76
C LEU A 228 13.02 5.80 1.36
N GLU A 229 13.83 6.32 0.45
CA GLU A 229 14.04 5.76 -0.89
C GLU A 229 14.76 4.40 -0.82
N GLU A 230 15.82 4.29 0.00
CA GLU A 230 16.49 3.02 0.27
C GLU A 230 15.52 1.97 0.86
N LEU A 231 14.67 2.38 1.79
CA LEU A 231 13.61 1.52 2.35
C LEU A 231 12.62 1.09 1.26
N ARG A 232 12.22 2.00 0.38
CA ARG A 232 11.34 1.70 -0.76
C ARG A 232 11.97 0.65 -1.67
N GLU A 233 13.24 0.79 -2.00
CA GLU A 233 13.98 -0.19 -2.81
C GLU A 233 14.09 -1.55 -2.11
N GLN A 234 14.39 -1.57 -0.81
CA GLN A 234 14.44 -2.81 -0.02
C GLN A 234 13.09 -3.53 -0.03
N ILE A 235 11.99 -2.81 0.17
CA ILE A 235 10.64 -3.36 0.12
C ILE A 235 10.33 -3.92 -1.27
N ASN A 236 10.65 -3.17 -2.33
CA ASN A 236 10.42 -3.62 -3.70
C ASN A 236 11.22 -4.88 -4.04
N ASN A 237 12.48 -4.97 -3.58
CA ASN A 237 13.31 -6.17 -3.75
C ASN A 237 12.73 -7.36 -2.99
N TYR A 238 12.26 -7.16 -1.76
CA TYR A 238 11.60 -8.20 -0.97
C TYR A 238 10.30 -8.70 -1.64
N VAL A 239 9.46 -7.78 -2.11
CA VAL A 239 8.24 -8.08 -2.87
C VAL A 239 8.56 -8.90 -4.12
N ARG A 240 9.60 -8.52 -4.85
CA ARG A 240 10.07 -9.25 -6.04
C ARG A 240 10.52 -10.66 -5.68
N GLU A 241 11.33 -10.83 -4.64
CA GLU A 241 11.78 -12.15 -4.21
C GLU A 241 10.61 -13.04 -3.75
N MET A 242 9.63 -12.46 -3.06
CA MET A 242 8.39 -13.17 -2.70
C MET A 242 7.60 -13.62 -3.93
N ALA A 243 7.46 -12.75 -4.93
CA ALA A 243 6.84 -13.09 -6.21
C ALA A 243 7.55 -14.24 -6.90
N GLU A 244 8.88 -14.19 -7.04
CA GLU A 244 9.68 -15.25 -7.65
C GLU A 244 9.55 -16.59 -6.91
N ARG A 245 9.48 -16.56 -5.57
CA ARG A 245 9.22 -17.74 -4.74
C ARG A 245 7.84 -18.35 -5.04
N GLN A 246 6.82 -17.51 -5.21
CA GLN A 246 5.48 -17.94 -5.61
C GLN A 246 5.38 -18.37 -7.07
N GLY A 247 6.42 -18.12 -7.89
CA GLY A 247 6.46 -18.46 -9.30
C GLY A 247 5.86 -17.37 -10.20
N LEU A 248 5.86 -16.13 -9.74
CA LEU A 248 5.61 -14.96 -10.58
C LEU A 248 6.95 -14.46 -11.11
N ASP A 249 7.00 -14.10 -12.39
CA ASP A 249 8.21 -13.55 -13.04
C ASP A 249 7.83 -12.30 -13.83
N ARG A 250 8.80 -11.43 -14.12
CA ARG A 250 8.57 -10.14 -14.76
C ARG A 250 8.68 -10.27 -16.28
N ASN A 251 7.69 -9.77 -17.02
CA ASN A 251 7.74 -9.70 -18.48
C ASN A 251 8.58 -8.49 -18.96
N GLU A 252 8.87 -8.41 -20.26
CA GLU A 252 9.61 -7.29 -20.87
C GLU A 252 8.92 -5.93 -20.70
N LYS A 253 7.62 -5.91 -20.40
CA LYS A 253 6.80 -4.72 -20.16
C LYS A 253 6.70 -4.34 -18.68
N GLY A 254 7.38 -5.08 -17.79
CA GLY A 254 7.45 -4.82 -16.36
C GLY A 254 6.31 -5.42 -15.52
N ALA A 255 5.36 -6.14 -16.13
CA ALA A 255 4.23 -6.78 -15.44
C ALA A 255 4.58 -8.21 -14.97
N TYR A 256 3.96 -8.66 -13.89
CA TYR A 256 4.18 -10.01 -13.35
C TYR A 256 3.28 -11.04 -14.04
N GLN A 257 3.91 -12.06 -14.62
CA GLN A 257 3.27 -13.18 -15.29
C GLN A 257 3.41 -14.49 -14.49
N LEU A 258 2.43 -15.36 -14.67
CA LEU A 258 2.41 -16.69 -14.06
C LEU A 258 3.42 -17.62 -14.75
N THR A 259 4.37 -18.17 -14.00
CA THR A 259 5.31 -19.19 -14.52
C THR A 259 4.76 -20.60 -14.30
N PRO A 260 5.32 -21.64 -14.97
CA PRO A 260 4.99 -23.04 -14.67
C PRO A 260 5.14 -23.42 -13.19
N LYS A 261 6.05 -22.75 -12.46
CA LYS A 261 6.21 -22.93 -11.01
C LYS A 261 4.98 -22.42 -10.23
N ALA A 262 4.40 -21.29 -10.63
CA ALA A 262 3.15 -20.78 -10.04
C ALA A 262 1.99 -21.76 -10.23
N TYR A 263 1.86 -22.37 -11.41
CA TYR A 263 0.85 -23.42 -11.65
C TYR A 263 1.02 -24.60 -10.68
N LYS A 264 2.25 -25.08 -10.50
CA LYS A 264 2.54 -26.20 -9.59
C LYS A 264 2.22 -25.87 -8.13
N ASN A 265 2.56 -24.64 -7.69
CA ASN A 265 2.25 -24.15 -6.35
C ASN A 265 0.73 -24.04 -6.13
N PHE A 266 0.01 -23.47 -7.08
CA PHE A 266 -1.45 -23.36 -7.05
C PHE A 266 -2.12 -24.73 -7.00
N GLN A 267 -1.70 -25.68 -7.86
CA GLN A 267 -2.24 -27.03 -7.87
C GLN A 267 -2.03 -27.74 -6.52
N SER A 268 -0.83 -27.61 -5.93
CA SER A 268 -0.53 -28.16 -4.61
C SER A 268 -1.46 -27.60 -3.53
N ARG A 269 -1.66 -26.28 -3.50
CA ARG A 269 -2.57 -25.61 -2.56
C ARG A 269 -4.03 -26.01 -2.78
N LEU A 270 -4.48 -26.11 -4.03
CA LEU A 270 -5.84 -26.55 -4.36
C LEU A 270 -6.09 -27.99 -3.88
N LEU A 271 -5.15 -28.90 -4.13
CA LEU A 271 -5.23 -30.28 -3.63
C LEU A 271 -5.25 -30.28 -2.10
N GLN A 272 -4.37 -29.54 -1.42
CA GLN A 272 -4.40 -29.40 0.03
C GLN A 272 -5.76 -28.92 0.53
N ARG A 273 -6.38 -27.91 -0.11
CA ARG A 273 -7.70 -27.39 0.28
C ARG A 273 -8.83 -28.39 0.06
N ILE A 274 -8.80 -29.14 -1.06
CA ILE A 274 -9.75 -30.21 -1.35
C ILE A 274 -9.63 -31.31 -0.28
N PHE A 275 -8.40 -31.71 0.05
CA PHE A 275 -8.15 -32.78 1.01
C PHE A 275 -8.24 -32.36 2.48
N ALA A 276 -8.08 -31.07 2.81
CA ALA A 276 -8.26 -30.55 4.17
C ALA A 276 -9.71 -30.66 4.65
N ASN A 277 -10.67 -30.51 3.74
CA ASN A 277 -12.10 -30.69 3.99
C ASN A 277 -12.59 -32.12 3.74
N LEU A 278 -11.74 -32.98 3.18
CA LEU A 278 -12.02 -34.40 3.14
C LEU A 278 -11.94 -34.88 4.60
N LYS A 279 -13.10 -34.95 5.28
CA LYS A 279 -13.25 -35.71 6.54
C LYS A 279 -12.39 -36.95 6.39
N ALA A 280 -11.58 -37.29 7.39
CA ALA A 280 -10.94 -38.60 7.48
C ALA A 280 -12.04 -39.64 7.25
N SER A 281 -12.20 -40.05 5.99
CA SER A 281 -13.39 -40.73 5.51
C SER A 281 -13.10 -42.17 5.84
N ARG A 282 -13.39 -42.48 7.11
CA ARG A 282 -13.05 -43.70 7.78
C ARG A 282 -11.54 -43.87 7.85
N SER A 283 -11.01 -43.92 9.07
CA SER A 283 -10.05 -44.99 9.35
C SER A 283 -10.77 -46.30 9.03
N GLY A 284 -10.91 -46.63 7.75
CA GLY A 284 -11.14 -47.97 7.30
C GLY A 284 -10.01 -48.75 7.94
N ARG A 285 -10.38 -49.72 8.76
CA ARG A 285 -9.49 -50.59 9.51
C ARG A 285 -8.55 -51.28 8.52
N HIS A 286 -7.49 -50.61 8.11
CA HIS A 286 -6.38 -51.19 7.38
C HIS A 286 -5.22 -51.35 8.35
N GLN A 287 -5.49 -52.06 9.45
CA GLN A 287 -4.48 -52.93 10.05
C GLN A 287 -4.66 -54.29 9.40
N GLY A 288 -4.10 -54.43 8.21
CA GLY A 288 -4.19 -55.67 7.46
C GLY A 288 -3.74 -55.48 6.02
N ARG A 289 -2.76 -56.31 5.61
CA ARG A 289 -2.34 -56.47 4.22
C ARG A 289 -3.58 -56.79 3.40
N ILE A 290 -3.78 -56.10 2.28
CA ILE A 290 -4.85 -56.38 1.32
C ILE A 290 -4.67 -57.83 0.86
N VAL A 291 -5.47 -58.75 1.41
CA VAL A 291 -5.68 -60.08 0.86
C VAL A 291 -6.81 -59.90 -0.12
N GLY A 292 -6.45 -59.68 -1.39
CA GLY A 292 -7.43 -59.63 -2.47
C GLY A 292 -8.04 -61.02 -2.65
N ASP A 293 -9.35 -61.05 -2.89
CA ASP A 293 -10.11 -62.23 -3.33
C ASP A 293 -9.78 -62.52 -4.81
N GLY A 294 -8.51 -62.75 -5.10
CA GLY A 294 -8.00 -63.18 -6.39
C GLY A 294 -7.63 -64.65 -6.29
N SER A 295 -7.97 -65.44 -7.31
CA SER A 295 -7.73 -66.90 -7.40
C SER A 295 -6.25 -67.33 -7.41
N VAL A 296 -5.32 -66.47 -6.98
CA VAL A 296 -3.88 -66.71 -6.98
C VAL A 296 -3.32 -66.32 -5.62
N GLU A 297 -2.83 -67.31 -4.87
CA GLU A 297 -2.12 -67.08 -3.62
C GLU A 297 -0.82 -66.31 -3.92
N LEU A 298 -0.65 -65.15 -3.30
CA LEU A 298 0.63 -64.44 -3.31
C LEU A 298 1.56 -65.10 -2.29
N PRO A 299 2.76 -65.55 -2.68
CA PRO A 299 3.68 -66.18 -1.75
C PRO A 299 4.12 -65.16 -0.68
N THR A 300 3.93 -65.50 0.59
CA THR A 300 4.43 -64.73 1.73
C THR A 300 5.73 -65.32 2.23
N THR A 301 6.80 -64.53 2.25
CA THR A 301 8.09 -64.93 2.85
C THR A 301 8.19 -64.40 4.28
N LYS A 302 8.81 -65.20 5.15
CA LYS A 302 9.27 -64.80 6.49
C LYS A 302 10.74 -65.17 6.64
N LEU A 303 11.45 -64.52 7.57
CA LEU A 303 12.80 -64.91 7.96
C LEU A 303 12.78 -66.31 8.59
N PHE A 304 13.82 -67.10 8.31
CA PHE A 304 13.94 -68.45 8.84
C PHE A 304 14.14 -68.43 10.36
N GLU A 305 13.33 -69.21 11.08
CA GLU A 305 13.50 -69.45 12.51
C GLU A 305 13.81 -70.93 12.78
N PHE A 306 14.62 -71.17 13.81
CA PHE A 306 15.05 -72.53 14.16
C PHE A 306 13.83 -73.40 14.53
N GLY A 307 13.54 -74.39 13.70
CA GLY A 307 12.34 -75.23 13.79
C GLY A 307 11.46 -75.20 12.53
N ASP A 308 11.68 -74.24 11.63
CA ASP A 308 11.00 -74.22 10.33
C ASP A 308 11.48 -75.37 9.43
N SER A 309 10.54 -75.96 8.68
CA SER A 309 10.84 -77.06 7.77
C SER A 309 11.63 -76.58 6.55
N ILE A 310 12.74 -77.26 6.26
CA ILE A 310 13.60 -77.01 5.08
C ILE A 310 12.85 -77.13 3.74
N ALA A 311 11.71 -77.82 3.70
CA ALA A 311 10.89 -77.96 2.50
C ALA A 311 10.22 -76.65 2.06
N ASN A 312 10.05 -75.69 2.98
CA ASN A 312 9.38 -74.42 2.72
C ASN A 312 10.38 -73.27 2.50
N LEU A 313 11.67 -73.59 2.32
CA LEU A 313 12.72 -72.62 2.10
C LEU A 313 12.83 -72.29 0.60
N ASP A 314 12.63 -71.02 0.25
CA ASP A 314 12.91 -70.54 -1.10
C ASP A 314 14.42 -70.37 -1.28
N THR A 315 15.05 -71.42 -1.79
CA THR A 315 16.50 -71.47 -2.04
C THR A 315 16.94 -70.49 -3.12
N THR A 316 16.06 -70.14 -4.06
CA THR A 316 16.40 -69.25 -5.18
C THR A 316 16.52 -67.80 -4.74
N GLN A 317 15.55 -67.31 -3.96
CA GLN A 317 15.61 -65.97 -3.35
C GLN A 317 16.72 -65.84 -2.31
N SER A 318 16.99 -66.91 -1.55
CA SER A 318 18.02 -66.89 -0.50
C SER A 318 19.45 -66.76 -1.02
N ILE A 319 19.70 -67.08 -2.30
CA ILE A 319 21.03 -66.97 -2.93
C ILE A 319 21.24 -65.58 -3.57
N ILE A 320 20.17 -64.87 -3.91
CA ILE A 320 20.22 -63.61 -4.65
C ILE A 320 20.43 -62.39 -3.72
N ASN A 321 20.11 -62.51 -2.43
CA ASN A 321 20.27 -61.44 -1.42
C ASN A 321 21.54 -61.57 -0.58
#